data_AF-A0A1X2HI83-F1
#
_entry.id   AF-A0A1X2HI83-F1
#
_cell.length_a   1.000
_cell.length_b   1.000
_cell.length_c   1.000
_cell.angle_alpha   90.00
_cell.angle_beta   90.00
_cell.angle_gamma   90.00
#
_symmetry.space_group_name_H-M   'P 1'
#
loop_
_entity.id
_entity.type
_entity.pdbx_description
1 polymer ?
#
loop_
_entity_poly.entity_id
_entity_poly.type
_entity_poly.pdbx_seq_one_letter_code
_entity_poly.pdbx_strand_id
1 'polypeptide(L)'
;MPLSIIIPKWILGWSVSIGCWKPWSILKDFHINIVHVAGTNGKDLYARTYQHVVTVNAIIRATSFEQLVATALCIFRDAYVRWAVIEVGLRGILDVTNVIACPDMTIITTLAMDQVAVLGNAVQSIADAKAGIMKCDCPAVLAPQGDPVAYLTVQTEAQCHGAHVVPTPASWIDPRTRACRVHVFGQDIELTIAMRGYYQRENAAVDVTALAWFVKRDRRGLDG
;
A
#
# COMPACT_ATOMS: atom_id res chain seq x y z
N MET A 1 -4.50 9.56 5.99
CA MET A 1 -4.33 8.54 7.07
C MET A 1 -3.38 7.45 6.59
N PRO A 2 -2.50 6.88 7.45
CA PRO A 2 -1.57 5.83 7.03
C PRO A 2 -2.27 4.51 6.74
N LEU A 3 -1.87 3.86 5.65
CA LEU A 3 -2.44 2.59 5.21
C LEU A 3 -1.96 1.49 6.16
N SER A 4 -2.89 0.99 6.97
CA SER A 4 -2.62 -0.13 7.85
C SER A 4 -2.92 -1.40 7.08
N ILE A 5 -1.94 -1.89 6.31
CA ILE A 5 -2.04 -3.14 5.56
C ILE A 5 -2.48 -4.25 6.53
N ILE A 6 -3.72 -4.70 6.42
CA ILE A 6 -4.27 -5.86 7.12
C ILE A 6 -3.96 -7.07 6.24
N ILE A 7 -2.91 -7.81 6.59
CA ILE A 7 -2.66 -9.13 5.99
C ILE A 7 -3.55 -10.13 6.73
N PRO A 8 -4.58 -10.71 6.09
CA PRO A 8 -5.45 -11.68 6.76
C PRO A 8 -4.66 -12.90 7.23
N LYS A 9 -4.97 -13.42 8.43
CA LYS A 9 -4.25 -14.56 9.03
C LYS A 9 -4.20 -15.81 8.14
N TRP A 10 -5.17 -15.99 7.24
CA TRP A 10 -5.19 -17.14 6.32
C TRP A 10 -4.09 -17.10 5.24
N ILE A 11 -3.44 -15.95 5.03
CA ILE A 11 -2.23 -15.83 4.20
C ILE A 11 -0.97 -16.27 4.92
N LEU A 12 -0.96 -16.29 6.25
CA LEU A 12 0.21 -16.75 7.02
C LEU A 12 0.50 -18.24 6.81
N GLY A 13 -0.40 -18.99 6.17
CA GLY A 13 -0.15 -20.35 5.69
C GLY A 13 0.54 -20.44 4.32
N TRP A 14 0.76 -19.32 3.64
CA TRP A 14 1.48 -19.27 2.37
C TRP A 14 2.98 -19.11 2.64
N SER A 15 3.82 -19.94 2.01
CA SER A 15 5.27 -19.82 2.07
C SER A 15 5.77 -18.69 1.16
N VAL A 16 5.31 -17.45 1.41
CA VAL A 16 5.61 -16.28 0.59
C VAL A 16 6.29 -15.19 1.43
N SER A 17 7.37 -14.61 0.91
CA SER A 17 8.06 -13.45 1.47
C SER A 17 7.37 -12.14 1.07
N ILE A 18 7.02 -11.30 2.05
CA ILE A 18 6.35 -10.01 1.82
C ILE A 18 7.18 -8.87 2.44
N GLY A 19 7.51 -7.85 1.66
CA GLY A 19 8.17 -6.64 2.13
C GLY A 19 7.14 -5.54 2.35
N CYS A 20 7.18 -4.82 3.47
CA CYS A 20 6.32 -3.65 3.68
C CYS A 20 7.15 -2.40 3.94
N TRP A 21 6.94 -1.37 3.12
CA TRP A 21 7.53 -0.03 3.32
C TRP A 21 6.48 0.91 3.90
N LYS A 22 6.82 1.59 5.01
CA LYS A 22 5.97 2.60 5.67
C LYS A 22 6.77 3.83 6.11
N PRO A 23 6.46 5.04 5.62
CA PRO A 23 7.27 6.24 5.86
C PRO A 23 7.30 6.68 7.34
N TRP A 24 6.24 6.42 8.13
CA TRP A 24 6.13 6.89 9.52
C TRP A 24 6.75 5.96 10.57
N SER A 25 7.19 4.77 10.17
CA SER A 25 7.86 3.80 11.05
C SER A 25 9.25 4.26 11.53
N ILE A 26 9.72 5.42 11.06
CA ILE A 26 10.99 6.05 11.41
C ILE A 26 10.99 6.65 12.83
N LEU A 27 9.82 6.98 13.40
CA LEU A 27 9.73 7.79 14.62
C LEU A 27 9.71 7.00 15.95
N LYS A 28 9.65 5.66 15.93
CA LYS A 28 9.57 4.85 17.16
C LYS A 28 10.35 3.54 17.03
N ASP A 29 11.66 3.65 16.78
CA ASP A 29 12.59 2.57 16.47
C ASP A 29 12.60 2.23 14.98
N PHE A 30 13.76 2.42 14.33
CA PHE A 30 14.05 2.24 12.90
C PHE A 30 13.66 0.84 12.38
N HIS A 31 12.38 0.59 12.21
CA HIS A 31 11.82 -0.62 11.63
C HIS A 31 11.26 -0.26 10.27
N ILE A 32 12.06 -0.40 9.22
CA ILE A 32 11.45 -0.88 7.97
C ILE A 32 10.73 -2.17 8.38
N ASN A 33 9.40 -2.14 8.38
CA ASN A 33 8.59 -3.30 8.77
C ASN A 33 8.67 -4.35 7.67
N ILE A 34 9.82 -5.01 7.54
CA ILE A 34 9.96 -6.18 6.68
C ILE A 34 9.27 -7.31 7.42
N VAL A 35 7.99 -7.53 7.11
CA VAL A 35 7.21 -8.62 7.68
C VAL A 35 7.69 -9.90 6.99
N HIS A 36 8.62 -10.59 7.65
CA HIS A 36 9.20 -11.87 7.23
C HIS A 36 10.23 -11.81 6.08
N VAL A 37 11.51 -11.69 6.43
CA VAL A 37 12.59 -12.38 5.69
C VAL A 37 12.92 -13.62 6.49
N ALA A 38 12.64 -14.80 5.93
CA ALA A 38 13.00 -16.05 6.58
C ALA A 38 14.54 -16.15 6.65
N GLY A 39 15.12 -15.99 7.85
CA GLY A 39 16.48 -16.42 8.14
C GLY A 39 17.60 -15.39 8.13
N THR A 40 17.35 -14.09 7.92
CA THR A 40 18.37 -13.03 8.02
C THR A 40 18.04 -12.00 9.10
N ASN A 41 19.03 -11.63 9.93
CA ASN A 41 18.88 -10.54 10.90
C ASN A 41 18.64 -9.23 10.14
N GLY A 42 17.40 -8.74 10.15
CA GLY A 42 16.99 -7.56 9.39
C GLY A 42 17.77 -6.29 9.72
N LYS A 43 18.36 -6.18 10.92
CA LYS A 43 19.20 -5.05 11.33
C LYS A 43 20.52 -4.99 10.57
N ASP A 44 21.17 -6.14 10.39
CA ASP A 44 22.47 -6.22 9.72
C ASP A 44 22.34 -5.97 8.21
N LEU A 45 21.23 -6.45 7.62
CA LEU A 45 20.90 -6.19 6.23
C LEU A 45 20.62 -4.70 6.01
N TYR A 46 19.82 -4.08 6.89
CA TYR A 46 19.56 -2.64 6.84
C TYR A 46 20.84 -1.80 6.92
N ALA A 47 21.69 -2.04 7.93
CA ALA A 47 22.89 -1.25 8.15
C ALA A 47 23.85 -1.30 6.95
N ARG A 48 24.08 -2.50 6.39
CA ARG A 48 24.94 -2.67 5.21
C ARG A 48 24.36 -1.99 3.96
N THR A 49 23.08 -2.23 3.68
CA THR A 49 22.44 -1.65 2.49
C THR A 49 22.34 -0.13 2.58
N TYR A 50 22.02 0.41 3.76
CA TYR A 50 21.97 1.85 3.98
C TYR A 50 23.36 2.49 3.80
N GLN A 51 24.42 1.88 4.33
CA GLN A 51 25.78 2.38 4.13
C GLN A 51 26.18 2.40 2.64
N HIS A 52 25.77 1.39 1.88
CA HIS A 52 25.99 1.36 0.44
C HIS A 52 25.24 2.51 -0.26
N VAL A 53 23.96 2.73 0.07
CA VAL A 53 23.17 3.84 -0.48
C VAL A 53 23.78 5.20 -0.14
N VAL A 54 24.21 5.42 1.10
CA VAL A 54 24.91 6.66 1.52
C VAL A 54 26.18 6.87 0.70
N THR A 55 26.95 5.81 0.45
CA THR A 55 28.18 5.88 -0.35
C THR A 55 27.90 6.33 -1.78
N VAL A 56 26.91 5.72 -2.45
CA VAL A 56 26.49 6.10 -3.80
C VAL A 56 25.90 7.53 -3.80
N ASN A 57 25.19 7.90 -2.74
CA ASN A 57 24.55 9.19 -2.62
C ASN A 57 25.52 10.38 -2.51
N ALA A 58 26.79 10.15 -2.18
CA ALA A 58 27.82 11.20 -2.18
C ALA A 58 27.94 11.92 -3.55
N ILE A 59 27.53 11.24 -4.63
CA ILE A 59 27.54 11.77 -6.00
C ILE A 59 26.15 12.31 -6.38
N ILE A 60 25.07 11.61 -5.99
CA ILE A 60 23.70 11.87 -6.44
C ILE A 60 23.04 13.03 -5.68
N ARG A 61 23.42 13.25 -4.40
CA ARG A 61 22.84 14.27 -3.50
C ARG A 61 21.33 14.14 -3.27
N ALA A 62 20.82 12.90 -3.22
CA ALA A 62 19.45 12.60 -2.86
C ALA A 62 19.15 12.94 -1.40
N THR A 63 17.89 13.32 -1.15
CA THR A 63 17.32 13.60 0.17
C THR A 63 17.35 12.37 1.08
N SER A 64 17.22 12.57 2.38
CA SER A 64 17.16 11.45 3.33
C SER A 64 15.98 10.51 3.05
N PHE A 65 14.85 11.03 2.57
CA PHE A 65 13.69 10.21 2.20
C PHE A 65 13.99 9.34 0.98
N GLU A 66 14.62 9.90 -0.05
CA GLU A 66 15.02 9.14 -1.24
C GLU A 66 16.01 8.03 -0.92
N GLN A 67 17.00 8.31 -0.06
CA GLN A 67 17.95 7.31 0.40
C GLN A 67 17.25 6.16 1.15
N LEU A 68 16.22 6.45 1.94
CA LEU A 68 15.49 5.42 2.68
C LEU A 68 14.63 4.55 1.75
N VAL A 69 13.94 5.16 0.78
CA VAL A 69 13.17 4.41 -0.23
C VAL A 69 14.10 3.51 -1.05
N ALA A 70 15.24 4.04 -1.51
CA ALA A 70 16.25 3.26 -2.22
C ALA A 70 16.77 2.09 -1.36
N THR A 71 17.05 2.34 -0.08
CA THR A 71 17.48 1.30 0.86
C THR A 71 16.43 0.20 1.00
N ALA A 72 15.15 0.56 1.16
CA ALA A 72 14.06 -0.42 1.26
C ALA A 72 13.95 -1.29 0.00
N LEU A 73 14.01 -0.69 -1.18
CA LEU A 73 13.96 -1.42 -2.46
C LEU A 73 15.15 -2.37 -2.64
N CYS A 74 16.36 -1.93 -2.29
CA CYS A 74 17.54 -2.80 -2.31
C CYS A 74 17.39 -3.98 -1.34
N ILE A 75 16.86 -3.74 -0.14
CA ILE A 75 16.61 -4.82 0.83
C ILE A 75 15.57 -5.81 0.28
N PHE A 76 14.46 -5.35 -0.31
CA PHE A 76 13.44 -6.24 -0.88
C PHE A 76 14.02 -7.11 -1.99
N ARG A 77 14.86 -6.54 -2.86
CA ARG A 77 15.59 -7.29 -3.88
C ARG A 77 16.51 -8.34 -3.27
N ASP A 78 17.39 -7.94 -2.34
CA ASP A 78 18.44 -8.81 -1.78
C ASP A 78 17.85 -9.92 -0.89
N ALA A 79 16.68 -9.67 -0.31
CA ALA A 79 15.91 -10.63 0.47
C ALA A 79 14.99 -11.53 -0.39
N TYR A 80 15.00 -11.39 -1.72
CA TYR A 80 14.12 -12.11 -2.64
C TYR A 80 12.66 -12.05 -2.21
N VAL A 81 12.19 -10.86 -1.85
CA VAL A 81 10.79 -10.61 -1.52
C VAL A 81 9.95 -10.86 -2.77
N ARG A 82 8.98 -11.78 -2.67
CA ARG A 82 8.07 -12.07 -3.79
C ARG A 82 7.10 -10.90 -4.01
N TRP A 83 6.58 -10.31 -2.94
CA TRP A 83 5.66 -9.17 -3.02
C TRP A 83 6.05 -8.04 -2.09
N ALA A 84 6.11 -6.82 -2.62
CA ALA A 84 6.36 -5.62 -1.83
C ALA A 84 5.10 -4.75 -1.78
N VAL A 85 4.67 -4.39 -0.57
CA VAL A 85 3.62 -3.39 -0.35
C VAL A 85 4.28 -2.09 0.08
N ILE A 86 4.10 -1.05 -0.73
CA ILE A 86 4.85 0.20 -0.60
C ILE A 86 3.87 1.33 -0.33
N GLU A 87 3.87 1.82 0.91
CA GLU A 87 3.08 2.98 1.30
C GLU A 87 3.72 4.26 0.74
N VAL A 88 2.92 5.03 0.02
CA VAL A 88 3.30 6.34 -0.51
C VAL A 88 3.52 7.31 0.65
N GLY A 89 4.55 8.16 0.53
CA GLY A 89 4.88 9.18 1.53
C GLY A 89 3.82 10.28 1.64
N LEU A 90 4.16 11.45 1.09
CA LEU A 90 3.36 12.66 1.27
C LEU A 90 2.52 12.96 0.02
N ARG A 91 3.01 12.60 -1.17
CA ARG A 91 2.36 12.93 -2.44
C ARG A 91 1.74 11.69 -3.06
N GLY A 92 1.89 11.54 -4.36
CA GLY A 92 1.59 10.34 -5.13
C GLY A 92 2.41 10.44 -6.41
N ILE A 93 1.98 11.28 -7.35
CA ILE A 93 2.66 11.50 -8.62
C ILE A 93 4.14 11.88 -8.48
N LEU A 94 4.47 12.78 -7.54
CA LEU A 94 5.84 13.22 -7.24
C LEU A 94 6.45 12.53 -6.01
N ASP A 95 5.85 11.45 -5.51
CA ASP A 95 6.45 10.70 -4.42
C ASP A 95 7.58 9.82 -4.94
N VAL A 96 8.65 9.67 -4.16
CA VAL A 96 9.83 8.88 -4.57
C VAL A 96 9.43 7.42 -4.83
N THR A 97 8.45 6.90 -4.09
CA THR A 97 7.96 5.54 -4.31
C THR A 97 7.31 5.33 -5.68
N ASN A 98 6.91 6.40 -6.38
CA ASN A 98 6.30 6.34 -7.70
C ASN A 98 7.29 6.05 -8.85
N VAL A 99 8.57 5.78 -8.52
CA VAL A 99 9.59 5.26 -9.45
C VAL A 99 9.26 3.85 -9.94
N ILE A 100 8.37 3.13 -9.27
CA ILE A 100 7.90 1.80 -9.67
C ILE A 100 7.05 1.95 -10.94
N ALA A 101 7.60 1.55 -12.07
CA ALA A 101 6.97 1.74 -13.38
C ALA A 101 5.73 0.84 -13.60
N CYS A 102 5.82 -0.42 -13.14
CA CYS A 102 4.79 -1.44 -13.38
C CYS A 102 4.43 -2.15 -12.07
N PRO A 103 3.68 -1.50 -11.15
CA PRO A 103 3.17 -2.17 -9.97
C PRO A 103 2.11 -3.20 -10.39
N ASP A 104 2.07 -4.36 -9.73
CA ASP A 104 1.01 -5.35 -9.99
C ASP A 104 -0.39 -4.83 -9.64
N MET A 105 -0.46 -3.83 -8.76
CA MET A 105 -1.69 -3.14 -8.36
C MET A 105 -1.38 -1.81 -7.68
N THR A 106 -2.27 -0.84 -7.83
CA THR A 106 -2.27 0.38 -7.02
C THR A 106 -3.51 0.46 -6.14
N ILE A 107 -3.40 1.12 -4.99
CA ILE A 107 -4.49 1.22 -4.02
C ILE A 107 -4.64 2.69 -3.61
N ILE A 108 -5.84 3.23 -3.76
CA ILE A 108 -6.22 4.55 -3.26
C ILE A 108 -7.18 4.35 -2.09
N THR A 109 -6.72 4.65 -0.87
CA THR A 109 -7.59 4.68 0.30
C THR A 109 -8.49 5.91 0.29
N THR A 110 -9.39 6.02 1.28
CA THR A 110 -10.22 7.21 1.44
C THR A 110 -9.32 8.44 1.58
N LEU A 111 -9.55 9.40 0.69
CA LEU A 111 -8.89 10.68 0.66
C LEU A 111 -9.50 11.57 1.75
N ALA A 112 -8.63 12.21 2.51
CA ALA A 112 -9.01 13.23 3.46
C ALA A 112 -8.44 14.57 2.99
N MET A 113 -9.02 15.66 3.47
CA MET A 113 -8.36 16.97 3.41
C MET A 113 -7.19 16.98 4.39
N ASP A 114 -6.13 16.24 4.08
CA ASP A 114 -4.85 16.28 4.77
C ASP A 114 -3.80 17.00 3.91
N GLN A 115 -2.78 17.55 4.57
CA GLN A 115 -1.58 18.05 3.87
C GLN A 115 -1.84 19.16 2.83
N VAL A 116 -2.85 20.01 3.09
CA VAL A 116 -3.23 21.17 2.25
C VAL A 116 -2.05 22.08 1.90
N ALA A 117 -1.10 22.24 2.83
CA ALA A 117 0.10 23.05 2.61
C ALA A 117 1.00 22.52 1.48
N VAL A 118 0.90 21.24 1.13
CA VAL A 118 1.79 20.57 0.15
C VAL A 118 1.06 20.17 -1.13
N LEU A 119 -0.22 19.80 -1.03
CA LEU A 119 -1.04 19.29 -2.13
C LEU A 119 -2.05 20.31 -2.68
N GLY A 120 -2.17 21.47 -2.03
CA GLY A 120 -3.14 22.51 -2.38
C GLY A 120 -4.39 22.45 -1.51
N ASN A 121 -5.23 23.48 -1.64
CA ASN A 121 -6.42 23.70 -0.82
C ASN A 121 -7.72 23.14 -1.43
N ALA A 122 -7.64 22.45 -2.56
CA ALA A 122 -8.78 21.82 -3.23
C ALA A 122 -8.69 20.29 -3.12
N VAL A 123 -9.83 19.67 -2.81
CA VAL A 123 -9.99 18.20 -2.78
C VAL A 123 -9.55 17.57 -4.10
N GLN A 124 -9.91 18.21 -5.23
CA GLN A 124 -9.50 17.82 -6.57
C GLN A 124 -7.97 17.69 -6.68
N SER A 125 -7.22 18.71 -6.24
CA SER A 125 -5.76 18.71 -6.34
C SER A 125 -5.10 17.61 -5.51
N ILE A 126 -5.67 17.30 -4.34
CA ILE A 126 -5.23 16.16 -3.52
C ILE A 126 -5.51 14.85 -4.26
N ALA A 127 -6.72 14.71 -4.82
CA ALA A 127 -7.13 13.52 -5.54
C ALA A 127 -6.27 13.28 -6.79
N ASP A 128 -6.00 14.31 -7.60
CA ASP A 128 -5.11 14.25 -8.77
C ASP A 128 -3.70 13.79 -8.35
N ALA A 129 -3.15 14.43 -7.32
CA ALA A 129 -1.81 14.12 -6.85
C ALA A 129 -1.68 12.67 -6.35
N LYS A 130 -2.71 12.15 -5.66
CA LYS A 130 -2.74 10.77 -5.14
C LYS A 130 -3.03 9.77 -6.25
N ALA A 131 -3.92 10.09 -7.19
CA ALA A 131 -4.28 9.22 -8.30
C ALA A 131 -3.11 9.00 -9.28
N GLY A 132 -2.17 9.93 -9.39
CA GLY A 132 -0.98 9.77 -10.25
C GLY A 132 0.04 8.70 -9.82
N ILE A 133 -0.28 7.85 -8.84
CA ILE A 133 0.42 6.57 -8.64
C ILE A 133 -0.10 5.46 -9.56
N MET A 134 -1.31 5.61 -10.11
CA MET A 134 -1.89 4.69 -11.08
C MET A 134 -1.03 4.67 -12.34
N LYS A 135 -0.90 3.49 -12.94
CA LYS A 135 -0.08 3.24 -14.12
C LYS A 135 -0.91 2.48 -15.15
N CYS A 136 -0.66 2.74 -16.43
CA CYS A 136 -1.34 2.04 -17.52
C CYS A 136 -1.22 0.52 -17.37
N ASP A 137 -2.32 -0.18 -17.67
CA ASP A 137 -2.47 -1.64 -17.59
C ASP A 137 -2.26 -2.23 -16.18
N CYS A 138 -2.13 -1.38 -15.16
CA CYS A 138 -2.00 -1.79 -13.77
C CYS A 138 -3.35 -1.62 -13.07
N PRO A 139 -3.89 -2.67 -12.43
CA PRO A 139 -5.18 -2.62 -11.79
C PRO A 139 -5.18 -1.67 -10.59
N ALA A 140 -6.31 -1.01 -10.33
CA ALA A 140 -6.48 -0.13 -9.18
C ALA A 140 -7.59 -0.60 -8.23
N VAL A 141 -7.37 -0.48 -6.92
CA VAL A 141 -8.40 -0.65 -5.89
C VAL A 141 -8.69 0.71 -5.27
N LEU A 142 -9.93 1.15 -5.36
CA LEU A 142 -10.34 2.47 -4.88
C LEU A 142 -11.28 2.31 -3.70
N ALA A 143 -10.86 2.76 -2.52
CA ALA A 143 -11.76 2.87 -1.39
C ALA A 143 -12.93 3.82 -1.73
N PRO A 144 -14.11 3.62 -1.14
CA PRO A 144 -15.17 4.62 -1.18
C PRO A 144 -14.66 5.98 -0.71
N GLN A 145 -15.05 7.02 -1.44
CA GLN A 145 -14.69 8.41 -1.16
C GLN A 145 -15.93 9.14 -0.66
N GLY A 146 -15.80 9.86 0.46
CA GLY A 146 -16.92 10.64 1.03
C GLY A 146 -17.21 11.92 0.25
N ASP A 147 -16.20 12.45 -0.44
CA ASP A 147 -16.32 13.63 -1.29
C ASP A 147 -16.56 13.22 -2.77
N PRO A 148 -17.63 13.72 -3.42
CA PRO A 148 -17.93 13.36 -4.81
C PRO A 148 -16.86 13.78 -5.82
N VAL A 149 -16.18 14.91 -5.57
CA VAL A 149 -15.10 15.41 -6.43
C VAL A 149 -13.89 14.49 -6.32
N ALA A 150 -13.52 14.11 -5.08
CA ALA A 150 -12.48 13.10 -4.87
C ALA A 150 -12.81 11.78 -5.58
N TYR A 151 -14.04 11.29 -5.42
CA TYR A 151 -14.51 10.05 -6.05
C TYR A 151 -14.39 10.10 -7.57
N LEU A 152 -14.96 11.14 -8.19
CA LEU A 152 -14.98 11.28 -9.63
C LEU A 152 -13.57 11.37 -10.22
N THR A 153 -12.67 12.06 -9.52
CA THR A 153 -11.26 12.19 -9.92
C THR A 153 -10.55 10.85 -9.97
N VAL A 154 -10.55 10.12 -8.85
CA VAL A 154 -9.83 8.84 -8.76
C VAL A 154 -10.46 7.78 -9.66
N GLN A 155 -11.79 7.84 -9.85
CA GLN A 155 -12.49 6.95 -10.76
C GLN A 155 -12.14 7.24 -12.23
N THR A 156 -12.10 8.51 -12.63
CA THR A 156 -11.74 8.92 -14.00
C THR A 156 -10.31 8.51 -14.32
N GLU A 157 -9.38 8.77 -13.40
CA GLU A 157 -7.99 8.37 -13.58
C GLU A 157 -7.85 6.84 -13.70
N ALA A 158 -8.53 6.08 -12.83
CA ALA A 158 -8.51 4.63 -12.89
C ALA A 158 -9.09 4.07 -14.21
N GLN A 159 -10.12 4.71 -14.78
CA GLN A 159 -10.67 4.34 -16.08
C GLN A 159 -9.67 4.57 -17.22
N CYS A 160 -8.86 5.63 -17.15
CA CYS A 160 -7.82 5.90 -18.14
C CYS A 160 -6.69 4.86 -18.12
N HIS A 161 -6.43 4.23 -16.96
CA HIS A 161 -5.32 3.28 -16.78
C HIS A 161 -5.72 1.81 -16.85
N GLY A 162 -7.01 1.48 -16.85
CA GLY A 162 -7.51 0.14 -17.12
C GLY A 162 -8.47 -0.40 -16.06
N ALA A 163 -8.23 -1.64 -15.63
CA ALA A 163 -9.13 -2.33 -14.71
C ALA A 163 -9.10 -1.72 -13.31
N HIS A 164 -10.27 -1.47 -12.73
CA HIS A 164 -10.35 -1.04 -11.34
C HIS A 164 -11.51 -1.70 -10.61
N VAL A 165 -11.40 -1.74 -9.28
CA VAL A 165 -12.46 -2.26 -8.40
C VAL A 165 -12.67 -1.30 -7.23
N VAL A 166 -13.95 -1.06 -6.93
CA VAL A 166 -14.37 -0.37 -5.72
C VAL A 166 -14.89 -1.44 -4.75
N PRO A 167 -14.27 -1.64 -3.58
CA PRO A 167 -14.72 -2.61 -2.59
C PRO A 167 -16.15 -2.33 -2.13
N THR A 168 -16.92 -3.39 -1.91
CA THR A 168 -18.15 -3.28 -1.12
C THR A 168 -17.78 -2.88 0.32
N PRO A 169 -18.44 -1.87 0.92
CA PRO A 169 -18.16 -1.48 2.29
C PRO A 169 -18.33 -2.66 3.25
N ALA A 170 -17.35 -2.86 4.14
CA ALA A 170 -17.45 -3.87 5.19
C ALA A 170 -18.57 -3.54 6.19
N SER A 171 -19.22 -4.58 6.71
CA SER A 171 -20.20 -4.47 7.80
C SER A 171 -19.58 -4.89 9.12
N TRP A 172 -19.97 -4.24 10.21
CA TRP A 172 -19.59 -4.71 11.54
C TRP A 172 -20.43 -5.93 11.91
N ILE A 173 -19.77 -7.00 12.34
CA ILE A 173 -20.42 -8.12 13.05
C ILE A 173 -20.58 -7.73 14.51
N ASP A 174 -19.47 -7.28 15.12
CA ASP A 174 -19.47 -6.67 16.44
C ASP A 174 -18.35 -5.61 16.54
N PRO A 175 -18.69 -4.31 16.62
CA PRO A 175 -17.72 -3.23 16.77
C PRO A 175 -16.88 -3.32 18.05
N ARG A 176 -17.38 -3.95 19.12
CA ARG A 176 -16.68 -4.06 20.42
C ARG A 176 -15.50 -5.01 20.33
N THR A 177 -15.70 -6.15 19.68
CA THR A 177 -14.64 -7.11 19.36
C THR A 177 -13.84 -6.68 18.13
N ARG A 178 -14.35 -5.73 17.33
CA ARG A 178 -13.81 -5.29 16.04
C ARG A 178 -13.89 -6.39 14.97
N ALA A 179 -14.88 -7.26 15.10
CA ALA A 179 -15.20 -8.26 14.09
C ALA A 179 -16.01 -7.60 12.97
N CYS A 180 -15.54 -7.70 11.73
CA CYS A 180 -16.25 -7.23 10.55
C CYS A 180 -16.37 -8.34 9.50
N ARG A 181 -17.33 -8.15 8.60
CA ARG A 181 -17.56 -8.97 7.42
C ARG A 181 -17.26 -8.16 6.17
N VAL A 182 -16.44 -8.71 5.29
CA VAL A 182 -16.15 -8.16 3.97
C VAL A 182 -16.76 -9.09 2.94
N HIS A 183 -17.60 -8.54 2.07
CA HIS A 183 -18.11 -9.28 0.91
C HIS A 183 -17.20 -9.03 -0.29
N VAL A 184 -16.62 -10.09 -0.85
CA VAL A 184 -15.71 -10.00 -1.99
C VAL A 184 -15.92 -11.20 -2.93
N PHE A 185 -16.11 -10.93 -4.23
CA PHE A 185 -16.32 -11.95 -5.26
C PHE A 185 -17.34 -13.04 -4.93
N GLY A 186 -18.46 -12.67 -4.28
CA GLY A 186 -19.53 -13.61 -3.91
C GLY A 186 -19.24 -14.43 -2.65
N GLN A 187 -18.18 -14.11 -1.91
CA GLN A 187 -17.83 -14.75 -0.65
C GLN A 187 -17.81 -13.74 0.50
N ASP A 188 -18.27 -14.19 1.66
CA ASP A 188 -18.17 -13.42 2.90
C ASP A 188 -16.92 -13.86 3.67
N ILE A 189 -16.04 -12.90 3.95
CA ILE A 189 -14.85 -13.09 4.76
C ILE A 189 -15.05 -12.36 6.08
N GLU A 190 -15.02 -13.10 7.17
CA GLU A 190 -15.07 -12.56 8.52
C GLU A 190 -13.67 -12.42 9.09
N LEU A 191 -13.36 -11.26 9.66
CA LEU A 191 -12.07 -11.00 10.27
C LEU A 191 -12.19 -10.07 11.48
N THR A 192 -11.21 -10.14 12.36
CA THR A 192 -11.09 -9.24 13.50
C THR A 192 -9.99 -8.22 13.22
N ILE A 193 -10.34 -6.94 13.25
CA ILE A 193 -9.41 -5.84 13.01
C ILE A 193 -8.60 -5.57 14.28
N ALA A 194 -7.27 -5.59 14.16
CA ALA A 194 -6.37 -5.34 15.29
C ALA A 194 -6.37 -3.87 15.75
N MET A 195 -6.65 -2.94 14.84
CA MET A 195 -6.63 -1.51 15.11
C MET A 195 -8.00 -0.98 15.55
N ARG A 196 -7.98 0.13 16.29
CA ARG A 196 -9.20 0.87 16.65
C ARG A 196 -9.52 1.91 15.58
N GLY A 197 -10.80 2.28 15.49
CA GLY A 197 -11.29 3.30 14.58
C GLY A 197 -12.42 2.76 13.70
N TYR A 198 -13.51 3.52 13.60
CA TYR A 198 -14.68 3.09 12.83
C TYR A 198 -14.35 2.89 11.35
N TYR A 199 -13.48 3.75 10.81
CA TYR A 199 -13.01 3.73 9.42
C TYR A 199 -12.10 2.54 9.08
N GLN A 200 -11.66 1.75 10.08
CA GLN A 200 -10.76 0.63 9.84
C GLN A 200 -11.44 -0.53 9.12
N ARG A 201 -12.77 -0.60 9.14
CA ARG A 201 -13.51 -1.60 8.36
C ARG A 201 -13.43 -1.30 6.86
N GLU A 202 -13.43 -0.02 6.46
CA GLU A 202 -13.27 0.37 5.06
C GLU A 202 -11.85 0.02 4.59
N ASN A 203 -10.82 0.26 5.42
CA ASN A 203 -9.46 -0.21 5.14
C ASN A 203 -9.41 -1.73 4.99
N ALA A 204 -10.07 -2.49 5.88
CA ALA A 204 -10.15 -3.94 5.77
C ALA A 204 -10.83 -4.41 4.47
N ALA A 205 -11.89 -3.73 4.03
CA ALA A 205 -12.56 -4.05 2.77
C ALA A 205 -11.62 -3.85 1.57
N VAL A 206 -10.84 -2.75 1.58
CA VAL A 206 -9.84 -2.44 0.56
C VAL A 206 -8.75 -3.51 0.53
N ASP A 207 -8.16 -3.83 1.68
CA ASP A 207 -7.07 -4.80 1.79
C ASP A 207 -7.52 -6.20 1.33
N VAL A 208 -8.68 -6.66 1.80
CA VAL A 208 -9.25 -7.96 1.41
C VAL A 208 -9.60 -7.99 -0.07
N THR A 209 -10.13 -6.91 -0.63
CA THR A 209 -10.45 -6.82 -2.06
C THR A 209 -9.21 -6.84 -2.93
N ALA A 210 -8.21 -6.03 -2.59
CA ALA A 210 -6.93 -5.98 -3.28
C ALA A 210 -6.29 -7.36 -3.32
N LEU A 211 -6.24 -8.00 -2.16
CA LEU A 211 -5.68 -9.31 -2.02
C LEU A 211 -6.45 -10.38 -2.81
N ALA A 212 -7.78 -10.44 -2.66
CA ALA A 212 -8.59 -11.41 -3.39
C ALA A 212 -8.42 -11.27 -4.90
N TRP A 213 -8.34 -10.03 -5.39
CA TRP A 213 -8.13 -9.74 -6.81
C TRP A 213 -6.76 -10.25 -7.26
N PHE A 214 -5.74 -10.02 -6.43
CA PHE A 214 -4.38 -10.51 -6.67
C PHE A 214 -4.31 -12.04 -6.71
N VAL A 215 -4.91 -12.74 -5.73
CA VAL A 215 -4.96 -14.21 -5.71
C VAL A 215 -5.62 -14.77 -6.97
N LYS A 216 -6.71 -14.14 -7.42
CA LYS A 216 -7.44 -14.56 -8.62
C LYS A 216 -6.60 -14.38 -9.90
N ARG A 217 -5.76 -13.35 -9.95
CA ARG A 217 -4.82 -13.11 -11.06
C ARG A 217 -3.63 -14.07 -11.01
N ASP A 218 -2.98 -14.25 -9.85
CA ASP A 218 -1.78 -15.11 -9.71
C ASP A 218 -2.11 -16.58 -10.00
N ARG A 219 -3.27 -17.09 -9.56
CA ARG A 219 -3.72 -18.46 -9.91
C ARG A 219 -3.84 -18.69 -11.41
N ARG A 220 -4.18 -17.67 -12.21
CA ARG A 220 -4.21 -17.78 -13.69
C ARG A 220 -2.81 -17.78 -14.32
N GLY A 221 -1.78 -17.35 -13.59
CA GLY A 221 -0.39 -17.36 -14.03
C GLY A 221 0.42 -18.57 -13.54
N LEU A 222 -0.11 -19.37 -12.61
CA LEU A 222 0.51 -20.60 -12.13
C LEU A 222 0.06 -21.86 -12.91
N ASP A 223 -1.01 -21.74 -13.70
CA ASP A 223 -1.54 -22.79 -14.58
C ASP A 223 -1.05 -22.64 -16.05
N GLY A 224 -0.04 -21.81 -16.29
CA GLY A 224 0.51 -21.48 -17.62
C GLY A 224 1.97 -21.87 -17.79
#